data_AF-A0A7X7PLD1-F1
#
_entry.id   AF-A0A7X7PLD1-F1
#
_cell.length_a   1.000
_cell.length_b   1.000
_cell.length_c   1.000
_cell.angle_alpha   90.00
_cell.angle_beta   90.00
_cell.angle_gamma   90.00
#
_symmetry.space_group_name_H-M   'P 1'
#
loop_
_entity.id
_entity.type
_entity.pdbx_description
1 polymer ?
#
loop_
_entity_poly.entity_id
_entity_poly.type
_entity_poly.pdbx_seq_one_letter_code
_entity_poly.pdbx_strand_id
1 'polypeptide(L)'
;MADRPRAELQAQARLMHGQGLLMQEIADALGVGLRTVHRWKAKDLAAGADWDARREERARKDPHVLIRILEDRLHSVASAEIGDGDAGAWADTLQKISNVLNRERERVGDLSVVLGVLGEFASWCHGALDDDHLRAVSRATEGYLSHLKGQSL
;
A
#
# COMPACT_ATOMS: atom_id res chain seq x y z
N MET A 1 -5.77 24.48 14.64
CA MET A 1 -5.37 23.06 14.47
C MET A 1 -5.10 22.49 15.84
N ALA A 2 -5.80 21.43 16.23
CA ALA A 2 -5.52 20.73 17.49
C ALA A 2 -4.11 20.15 17.45
N ASP A 3 -3.37 20.28 18.55
CA ASP A 3 -2.00 19.78 18.70
C ASP A 3 -2.05 18.24 18.75
N ARG A 4 -1.80 17.58 17.61
CA ARG A 4 -1.81 16.12 17.55
C ARG A 4 -0.64 15.57 18.37
N PRO A 5 -0.87 14.57 19.24
CA PRO A 5 0.20 13.92 19.98
C PRO A 5 1.34 13.48 19.06
N ARG A 6 2.58 13.81 19.44
CA ARG A 6 3.79 13.47 18.66
C ARG A 6 3.87 11.98 18.28
N ALA A 7 3.39 11.08 19.16
CA ALA A 7 3.38 9.64 18.92
C ALA A 7 2.47 9.26 17.74
N GLU A 8 1.32 9.92 17.60
CA GLU A 8 0.40 9.70 16.48
C GLU A 8 1.00 10.18 15.16
N LEU A 9 1.60 11.39 15.15
CA LEU A 9 2.27 11.91 13.95
C LEU A 9 3.41 11.00 13.49
N GLN A 10 4.19 10.46 14.44
CA GLN A 10 5.26 9.52 14.12
C GLN A 10 4.71 8.20 13.56
N ALA A 11 3.62 7.67 14.11
CA ALA A 11 2.97 6.47 13.59
C ALA A 11 2.40 6.69 12.18
N GLN A 12 1.81 7.86 11.93
CA GLN A 12 1.28 8.24 10.62
C GLN A 12 2.42 8.39 9.59
N ALA A 13 3.54 9.01 9.97
CA ALA A 13 4.72 9.11 9.12
C ALA A 13 5.26 7.74 8.69
N ARG A 14 5.32 6.75 9.61
CA ARG A 14 5.70 5.36 9.28
C ARG A 14 4.78 4.75 8.23
N LEU A 15 3.47 4.93 8.40
CA LEU A 15 2.46 4.40 7.48
C LEU A 15 2.60 5.01 6.08
N MET A 16 2.72 6.33 6.00
CA MET A 16 2.88 7.07 4.74
C MET A 16 4.18 6.70 4.02
N HIS A 17 5.29 6.56 4.76
CA HIS A 17 6.53 6.08 4.17
C HIS A 17 6.39 4.66 3.61
N GLY A 18 5.73 3.77 4.36
CA GLY A 18 5.42 2.42 3.90
C GLY A 18 4.44 2.38 2.72
N GLN A 19 3.74 3.46 2.40
CA GLN A 19 2.90 3.62 1.20
C GLN A 19 3.69 4.21 0.02
N GLY A 20 4.96 4.53 0.20
CA GLY A 20 5.83 4.99 -0.87
C GLY A 20 6.05 6.50 -0.93
N LEU A 21 5.45 7.30 -0.04
CA LEU A 21 5.66 8.74 0.00
C LEU A 21 7.11 9.08 0.34
N LEU A 22 7.61 10.15 -0.27
CA LEU A 22 8.90 10.75 0.03
C LEU A 22 8.84 11.47 1.38
N MET A 23 9.99 11.58 2.06
CA MET A 23 10.07 12.24 3.38
C MET A 23 9.58 13.68 3.36
N GLN A 24 9.77 14.38 2.24
CA GLN A 24 9.29 15.74 2.05
C GLN A 24 7.76 15.79 2.01
N GLU A 25 7.13 14.91 1.25
CA GLU A 25 5.67 14.83 1.14
C GLU A 25 5.03 14.47 2.49
N ILE A 26 5.67 13.59 3.27
CA ILE A 26 5.23 13.23 4.62
C ILE A 26 5.33 14.43 5.56
N ALA A 27 6.43 15.18 5.48
CA ALA A 27 6.65 16.38 6.28
C ALA A 27 5.56 17.44 6.01
N ASP A 28 5.30 17.69 4.73
CA ASP A 28 4.28 18.65 4.28
C ASP A 28 2.87 18.20 4.70
N ALA A 29 2.53 16.93 4.51
CA ALA A 29 1.22 16.40 4.88
C ALA A 29 0.95 16.38 6.40
N LEU A 30 2.00 16.26 7.22
CA LEU A 30 1.89 16.25 8.68
C LEU A 30 2.08 17.63 9.31
N GLY A 31 2.47 18.65 8.53
CA GLY A 31 2.75 20.00 9.03
C GLY A 31 3.98 20.04 9.95
N VAL A 32 4.98 19.18 9.70
CA VAL A 32 6.23 19.13 10.47
C VAL A 32 7.44 19.34 9.58
N GLY A 33 8.56 19.80 10.11
CA GLY A 33 9.78 19.95 9.31
C GLY A 33 10.39 18.62 8.85
N LEU A 34 10.98 18.58 7.65
CA LEU A 34 11.67 17.40 7.09
C LEU A 34 12.69 16.76 8.07
N ARG A 35 13.47 17.59 8.77
CA ARG A 35 14.43 17.14 9.80
C ARG A 35 13.76 16.35 10.93
N THR A 36 12.52 16.69 11.28
CA THR A 36 11.75 15.98 12.31
C THR A 36 11.43 14.56 11.86
N VAL A 37 11.01 14.39 10.60
CA VAL A 37 10.70 13.07 10.02
C VAL A 37 11.97 12.20 9.95
N HIS A 38 13.09 12.75 9.47
CA HIS A 38 14.38 12.03 9.47
C HIS A 38 14.82 11.61 10.88
N ARG A 39 14.66 12.48 11.87
CA ARG A 39 14.98 12.17 13.27
C ARG A 39 14.11 11.05 13.82
N TRP A 40 12.82 10.99 13.46
CA TRP A 40 11.94 9.89 13.83
C TRP A 40 12.39 8.57 13.20
N LYS A 41 12.67 8.56 11.89
CA LYS A 41 13.20 7.38 11.19
C LYS A 41 14.49 6.87 11.83
N ALA A 42 15.45 7.75 12.12
CA ALA A 42 16.72 7.37 12.75
C ALA A 42 16.53 6.81 14.16
N LYS A 43 15.66 7.42 14.97
CA LYS A 43 15.34 6.92 16.32
C LYS A 43 14.70 5.54 16.28
N ASP A 44 13.79 5.32 15.33
CA ASP A 44 13.13 4.01 15.16
C ASP A 44 14.11 2.95 14.67
N LEU A 45 15.00 3.31 13.74
CA LEU A 45 16.06 2.40 13.29
C LEU A 45 16.96 1.95 14.44
N ALA A 46 17.37 2.88 15.31
CA ALA A 46 18.13 2.55 16.52
C ALA A 46 17.36 1.64 17.50
N ALA A 47 16.03 1.66 17.45
CA ALA A 47 15.16 0.78 18.22
C ALA A 47 14.78 -0.52 17.48
N GLY A 48 15.40 -0.81 16.32
CA GLY A 48 15.17 -2.02 15.52
C GLY A 48 13.97 -1.93 14.56
N ALA A 49 13.34 -0.78 14.41
CA ALA A 49 12.23 -0.54 13.51
C ALA A 49 12.71 0.16 12.23
N ASP A 50 13.12 -0.62 11.23
CA ASP A 50 13.53 -0.09 9.92
C ASP A 50 12.31 0.24 9.02
N TRP A 51 12.22 1.50 8.62
CA TRP A 51 11.14 2.00 7.76
C TRP A 51 11.35 1.61 6.30
N ASP A 52 12.60 1.46 5.85
CA ASP A 52 12.93 1.12 4.46
C ASP A 52 12.68 -0.36 4.22
N ALA A 53 13.14 -1.23 5.12
CA ALA A 53 12.84 -2.66 5.06
C ALA A 53 11.33 -2.94 5.02
N ARG A 54 10.53 -2.21 5.82
CA ARG A 54 9.06 -2.30 5.78
C ARG A 54 8.45 -1.80 4.48
N ARG A 55 9.00 -0.73 3.92
CA ARG A 55 8.57 -0.21 2.61
C ARG A 55 8.85 -1.23 1.52
N GLU A 56 10.02 -1.84 1.51
CA GLU A 56 10.35 -2.91 0.56
C GLU A 56 9.48 -4.15 0.74
N GLU A 57 9.21 -4.55 1.98
CA GLU A 57 8.33 -5.69 2.25
C GLU A 57 6.92 -5.43 1.74
N ARG A 58 6.39 -4.20 1.92
CA ARG A 58 5.11 -3.80 1.34
C ARG A 58 5.15 -3.74 -0.17
N ALA A 59 6.19 -3.14 -0.75
CA ALA A 59 6.35 -3.05 -2.19
C ALA A 59 6.41 -4.45 -2.84
N ARG A 60 7.03 -5.43 -2.17
CA ARG A 60 7.03 -6.84 -2.59
C ARG A 60 5.65 -7.49 -2.56
N LYS A 61 4.73 -6.98 -1.74
CA LYS A 61 3.34 -7.49 -1.61
C LYS A 61 2.34 -6.64 -2.39
N ASP A 62 2.76 -5.50 -2.93
CA ASP A 62 1.91 -4.60 -3.72
C ASP A 62 1.56 -5.28 -5.05
N PRO A 63 0.27 -5.56 -5.29
CA PRO A 63 -0.15 -6.20 -6.53
C PRO A 63 0.29 -5.44 -7.79
N HIS A 64 0.35 -4.10 -7.77
CA HIS A 64 0.74 -3.32 -8.94
C HIS A 64 2.23 -3.47 -9.26
N VAL A 65 3.06 -3.51 -8.22
CA VAL A 65 4.50 -3.75 -8.38
C VAL A 65 4.74 -5.16 -8.89
N LEU A 66 4.00 -6.15 -8.36
CA LEU A 66 4.05 -7.54 -8.81
C LEU A 66 3.62 -7.69 -10.27
N ILE A 67 2.50 -7.07 -10.68
CA ILE A 67 2.03 -7.06 -12.06
C ILE A 67 3.14 -6.54 -12.99
N ARG A 68 3.71 -5.37 -12.68
CA ARG A 68 4.78 -4.79 -13.49
C ARG A 68 6.00 -5.72 -13.62
N ILE A 69 6.45 -6.31 -12.52
CA ILE A 69 7.58 -7.27 -12.54
C ILE A 69 7.24 -8.50 -13.40
N LEU A 70 6.01 -9.00 -13.32
CA LEU A 70 5.56 -10.13 -14.11
C LEU A 70 5.43 -9.78 -15.60
N GLU A 71 4.99 -8.56 -15.94
CA GLU A 71 4.96 -8.04 -17.31
C GLU A 71 6.37 -7.96 -17.91
N ASP A 72 7.32 -7.39 -17.16
CA ASP A 72 8.72 -7.30 -17.59
C ASP A 72 9.32 -8.70 -17.82
N ARG A 73 9.02 -9.65 -16.91
CA ARG A 73 9.48 -11.03 -17.03
C ARG A 73 8.84 -11.73 -18.23
N LEU A 74 7.53 -11.55 -18.44
CA LEU A 74 6.80 -12.10 -19.58
C LEU A 74 7.42 -11.60 -20.90
N HIS A 75 7.70 -10.30 -20.99
CA HIS A 75 8.32 -9.70 -22.17
C HIS A 75 9.73 -10.23 -22.41
N SER A 76 10.53 -10.39 -21.35
CA SER A 76 11.88 -10.97 -21.45
C SER A 76 11.85 -12.42 -21.92
N VAL A 77 10.93 -13.24 -21.42
CA VAL A 77 10.78 -14.64 -21.86
C VAL A 77 10.27 -14.71 -23.29
N ALA A 78 9.27 -13.89 -23.63
CA ALA A 78 8.68 -13.83 -24.97
C ALA A 78 9.68 -13.42 -26.06
N SER A 79 10.69 -12.63 -25.70
CA SER A 79 11.70 -12.08 -26.62
C SER A 79 12.99 -12.91 -26.70
N ALA A 80 13.12 -13.96 -25.88
CA ALA A 80 14.29 -14.83 -25.91
C ALA A 80 14.24 -15.76 -27.15
N GLU A 81 15.37 -15.94 -27.83
CA GLU A 81 15.48 -16.93 -28.92
C GLU A 81 15.27 -18.34 -28.35
N ILE A 82 14.25 -19.03 -28.86
CA ILE A 82 13.91 -20.39 -28.43
C ILE A 82 14.85 -21.35 -29.16
N GLY A 83 15.70 -22.05 -28.40
CA GLY A 83 16.47 -23.17 -28.96
C GLY A 83 15.55 -24.35 -29.34
N ASP A 84 15.95 -25.10 -30.37
CA ASP A 84 15.18 -26.16 -31.04
C ASP A 84 14.61 -27.28 -30.12
N GLY A 85 15.03 -27.34 -28.86
CA GLY A 85 14.62 -28.38 -27.89
C GLY A 85 13.72 -27.93 -26.73
N ASP A 86 13.45 -26.62 -26.56
CA ASP A 86 12.89 -26.09 -25.29
C ASP A 86 11.54 -25.36 -25.42
N ALA A 87 10.91 -25.44 -26.60
CA ALA A 87 9.65 -24.74 -26.88
C ALA A 87 8.50 -25.13 -25.92
N GLY A 88 8.48 -26.38 -25.44
CA GLY A 88 7.47 -26.86 -24.49
C GLY A 88 7.63 -26.26 -23.09
N ALA A 89 8.85 -26.24 -22.54
CA ALA A 89 9.12 -25.64 -21.23
C ALA A 89 8.97 -24.12 -21.26
N TRP A 90 9.29 -23.52 -22.40
CA TRP A 90 9.09 -22.09 -22.65
C TRP A 90 7.60 -21.72 -22.66
N ALA A 91 6.77 -22.47 -23.38
CA ALA A 91 5.32 -22.27 -23.42
C ALA A 91 4.68 -22.43 -22.02
N ASP A 92 5.10 -23.44 -21.25
CA ASP A 92 4.65 -23.63 -19.87
C ASP A 92 5.03 -22.46 -18.95
N THR A 93 6.25 -21.93 -19.10
CA THR A 93 6.72 -20.76 -18.34
C THR A 93 5.89 -19.52 -18.64
N LEU A 94 5.61 -19.24 -19.92
CA LEU A 94 4.74 -18.13 -20.31
C LEU A 94 3.31 -18.29 -19.77
N GLN A 95 2.76 -19.49 -19.86
CA GLN A 95 1.41 -19.77 -19.34
C GLN A 95 1.33 -19.53 -17.83
N LYS A 96 2.35 -19.96 -17.07
CA LYS A 96 2.41 -19.73 -15.61
C LYS A 96 2.47 -18.25 -15.28
N ILE A 97 3.31 -17.47 -15.96
CA ILE A 97 3.41 -16.02 -15.73
C ILE A 97 2.07 -15.34 -16.06
N SER A 98 1.46 -15.68 -17.19
CA SER A 98 0.16 -15.13 -17.61
C SER A 98 -0.95 -15.42 -16.60
N ASN A 99 -1.02 -16.66 -16.08
CA ASN A 99 -2.02 -17.05 -15.09
C ASN A 99 -1.88 -16.27 -13.78
N VAL A 100 -0.66 -16.10 -13.28
CA VAL A 100 -0.41 -15.31 -12.05
C VAL A 100 -0.77 -13.84 -12.29
N LEU A 101 -0.39 -13.29 -13.44
CA LEU A 101 -0.65 -11.91 -13.79
C LEU A 101 -2.15 -11.60 -13.91
N ASN A 102 -2.94 -12.51 -14.49
CA ASN A 102 -4.41 -12.36 -14.53
C ASN A 102 -5.03 -12.40 -13.14
N ARG A 103 -4.61 -13.34 -12.28
CA ARG A 103 -5.08 -13.40 -10.89
C ARG A 103 -4.78 -12.11 -10.12
N GLU A 104 -3.57 -11.56 -10.28
CA GLU A 104 -3.21 -10.31 -9.62
C GLU A 104 -3.98 -9.11 -10.18
N ARG A 105 -4.24 -9.08 -11.49
CA ARG A 105 -5.08 -8.04 -12.12
C ARG A 105 -6.53 -8.10 -11.63
N GLU A 106 -7.11 -9.28 -11.49
CA GLU A 106 -8.44 -9.47 -10.88
C GLU A 106 -8.45 -8.94 -9.45
N ARG A 107 -7.43 -9.29 -8.65
CA ARG A 107 -7.27 -8.79 -7.27
C ARG A 107 -7.15 -7.27 -7.19
N VAL A 108 -6.45 -6.64 -8.15
CA VAL A 108 -6.37 -5.18 -8.26
C VAL A 108 -7.71 -4.58 -8.66
N GLY A 109 -8.39 -5.16 -9.66
CA GLY A 109 -9.71 -4.73 -10.09
C GLY A 109 -10.69 -4.69 -8.93
N ASP A 110 -10.72 -5.75 -8.12
CA ASP A 110 -11.52 -5.83 -6.90
C ASP A 110 -11.14 -4.73 -5.89
N LEU A 111 -9.85 -4.46 -5.71
CA LEU A 111 -9.37 -3.42 -4.80
C LEU A 111 -9.70 -2.00 -5.28
N SER A 112 -9.57 -1.72 -6.59
CA SER A 112 -9.93 -0.44 -7.18
C SER A 112 -11.42 -0.17 -7.06
N VAL A 113 -12.26 -1.20 -7.24
CA VAL A 113 -13.72 -1.10 -7.00
C VAL A 113 -14.00 -0.79 -5.53
N VAL A 114 -13.37 -1.51 -4.60
CA VAL A 114 -13.53 -1.26 -3.15
C VAL A 114 -13.07 0.15 -2.77
N LEU A 115 -11.92 0.61 -3.27
CA LEU A 115 -11.41 1.95 -3.01
C LEU A 115 -12.31 3.04 -3.62
N GLY A 116 -12.87 2.79 -4.81
CA GLY A 116 -13.86 3.67 -5.43
C GLY A 116 -15.11 3.84 -4.56
N VAL A 117 -15.68 2.73 -4.11
CA VAL A 117 -16.85 2.73 -3.20
C VAL A 117 -16.53 3.45 -1.88
N LEU A 118 -15.36 3.20 -1.28
CA LEU A 118 -14.93 3.88 -0.06
C LEU A 118 -14.73 5.39 -0.28
N GLY A 119 -14.20 5.79 -1.43
CA GLY A 119 -14.02 7.19 -1.80
C GLY A 119 -15.36 7.92 -1.99
N GLU A 120 -16.29 7.30 -2.72
CA GLU A 120 -17.66 7.82 -2.90
C GLU A 120 -18.40 7.93 -1.56
N PHE A 121 -18.26 6.91 -0.70
CA PHE A 121 -18.84 6.93 0.64
C PHE A 121 -18.25 8.06 1.50
N ALA A 122 -16.92 8.22 1.51
CA ALA A 122 -16.27 9.29 2.27
C ALA A 122 -16.67 10.68 1.77
N SER A 123 -16.80 10.85 0.45
CA SER A 123 -17.29 12.08 -0.17
C SER A 123 -18.74 12.37 0.22
N TRP A 124 -19.60 11.36 0.16
CA TRP A 124 -20.99 11.47 0.60
C TRP A 124 -21.08 11.87 2.08
N CYS A 125 -20.31 11.23 2.96
CA CYS A 125 -20.28 11.58 4.38
C CYS A 125 -19.93 13.07 4.60
N HIS A 126 -18.96 13.62 3.85
CA HIS A 126 -18.58 15.03 3.98
C HIS A 126 -19.65 16.00 3.45
N GLY A 127 -20.43 15.58 2.46
CA GLY A 127 -21.49 16.43 1.88
C GLY A 127 -22.84 16.33 2.59
N ALA A 128 -23.12 15.20 3.24
CA ALA A 128 -24.43 14.88 3.81
C ALA A 128 -24.49 14.91 5.34
N LEU A 129 -23.35 14.83 6.03
CA LEU A 129 -23.31 14.75 7.49
C LEU A 129 -22.65 15.99 8.09
N ASP A 130 -23.13 16.37 9.27
CA ASP A 130 -22.45 17.36 10.11
C ASP A 130 -21.26 16.75 10.88
N ASP A 131 -20.49 17.60 11.57
CA ASP A 131 -19.28 17.22 12.29
C ASP A 131 -19.51 16.22 13.43
N ASP A 132 -20.71 16.18 14.01
CA ASP A 132 -21.03 15.26 15.11
C ASP A 132 -21.34 13.86 14.55
N HIS A 133 -22.08 13.80 13.44
CA HIS A 133 -22.35 12.56 12.71
C HIS A 133 -21.08 12.01 12.05
N LEU A 134 -20.22 12.85 11.47
CA LEU A 134 -18.91 12.44 10.95
C LEU A 134 -18.06 11.80 12.04
N ARG A 135 -18.01 12.39 13.25
CA ARG A 135 -17.31 11.82 14.41
C ARG A 135 -17.91 10.49 14.88
N ALA A 136 -19.22 10.30 14.75
CA ALA A 136 -19.86 9.02 15.06
C ALA A 136 -19.47 7.95 14.03
N VAL A 137 -19.50 8.28 12.74
CA VAL A 137 -19.08 7.39 11.65
C VAL A 137 -17.61 7.00 11.81
N SER A 138 -16.70 7.96 12.03
CA SER A 138 -15.27 7.66 12.24
C SER A 138 -15.04 6.69 13.40
N ARG A 139 -15.71 6.90 14.54
CA ARG A 139 -15.61 5.98 15.69
C ARG A 139 -16.15 4.59 15.37
N ALA A 140 -17.26 4.49 14.65
CA ALA A 140 -17.81 3.21 14.23
C ALA A 140 -16.85 2.48 13.28
N THR A 141 -16.25 3.19 12.32
CA THR A 141 -15.26 2.64 11.40
C THR A 141 -14.00 2.17 12.14
N GLU A 142 -13.47 2.95 13.08
CA GLU A 142 -12.33 2.56 13.92
C GLU A 142 -12.63 1.34 14.79
N GLY A 143 -13.82 1.28 15.38
CA GLY A 143 -14.28 0.13 16.17
C GLY A 143 -14.37 -1.14 15.32
N TYR A 144 -14.93 -1.03 14.11
CA TYR A 144 -15.01 -2.14 13.17
C TYR A 144 -13.63 -2.61 12.68
N LEU A 145 -12.73 -1.69 12.34
CA LEU A 145 -11.35 -2.02 11.96
C LEU A 145 -10.59 -2.71 13.11
N SER A 146 -10.83 -2.29 14.35
CA SER A 146 -10.25 -2.93 15.53
C SER A 146 -10.79 -4.35 15.74
N HIS A 147 -12.09 -4.56 15.51
CA HIS A 147 -12.71 -5.87 15.55
C HIS A 147 -12.14 -6.83 14.50
N LEU A 148 -12.01 -6.38 13.25
CA LEU A 148 -11.42 -7.17 12.16
C LEU A 148 -9.96 -7.57 12.44
N LYS A 149 -9.16 -6.65 13.00
CA LYS A 149 -7.78 -6.94 13.42
C LYS A 149 -7.71 -8.00 14.52
N GLY A 150 -8.71 -8.04 15.40
CA GLY A 150 -8.82 -9.05 16.46
C GLY A 150 -9.27 -10.43 15.98
N GLN A 151 -9.89 -10.53 14.81
CA GLN A 151 -10.33 -11.81 14.21
C GLN A 151 -9.31 -12.44 13.25
N SER A 152 -8.30 -11.68 12.79
CA SER A 152 -7.27 -12.16 11.86
C SER A 152 -6.00 -12.69 12.56
N LEU A 153 -6.10 -13.04 13.85
CA LEU A 153 -5.08 -13.71 14.67
C LEU A 153 -5.63 -15.06 15.16
#